data_AF-A0A258S6T9-F1
#
_entry.id   AF-A0A258S6T9-F1
#
_cell.length_a   1.000
_cell.length_b   1.000
_cell.length_c   1.000
_cell.angle_alpha   90.00
_cell.angle_beta   90.00
_cell.angle_gamma   90.00
#
_symmetry.space_group_name_H-M   'P 1'
#
loop_
_entity.id
_entity.type
_entity.pdbx_description
1 polymer ?
#
loop_
_entity_poly.entity_id
_entity_poly.type
_entity_poly.pdbx_seq_one_letter_code
_entity_poly.pdbx_strand_id
1 'polypeptide(L)'
;MTKSNVTLLIPALLLGLLLASTTARAEGEPNEMEPNCEPRMAPGMEPGMGFHGEPPHMGSRGECRGHHPRGDRDNAFKGELKGELLAEFKRLESRSHQGRIALLQEADTCIQQAQKREDVRSCEQKERAGHKALHEELKPQRDALRTKIRAEAQSAAAQGVAAANTTAQ
;
A
#
# COMPACT_ATOMS: atom_id res chain seq x y z
N MET A 1 -33.82 16.43 -51.66
CA MET A 1 -34.20 16.64 -50.24
C MET A 1 -34.94 15.40 -49.77
N THR A 2 -34.24 14.43 -49.20
CA THR A 2 -34.81 13.18 -48.68
C THR A 2 -34.50 13.09 -47.19
N LYS A 3 -35.54 13.17 -46.38
CA LYS A 3 -35.50 13.00 -44.93
C LYS A 3 -35.36 11.51 -44.63
N SER A 4 -34.22 11.09 -44.12
CA SER A 4 -34.04 9.73 -43.60
C SER A 4 -34.27 9.74 -42.09
N ASN A 5 -35.41 9.18 -41.69
CA ASN A 5 -35.72 8.77 -40.33
C ASN A 5 -34.76 7.65 -39.92
N VAL A 6 -33.90 7.90 -38.93
CA VAL A 6 -33.11 6.85 -38.27
C VAL A 6 -33.84 6.45 -37.00
N THR A 7 -34.56 5.34 -37.10
CA THR A 7 -35.25 4.65 -36.01
C THR A 7 -34.23 4.11 -35.02
N LEU A 8 -34.25 4.64 -33.78
CA LEU A 8 -33.54 4.10 -32.63
C LEU A 8 -34.12 2.73 -32.26
N LEU A 9 -33.40 1.66 -32.59
CA LEU A 9 -33.58 0.32 -32.02
C LEU A 9 -32.54 0.12 -30.93
N ILE A 10 -32.93 0.38 -29.68
CA ILE A 10 -32.21 -0.05 -28.49
C ILE A 10 -32.89 -1.33 -28.00
N PRO A 11 -32.31 -2.53 -28.16
CA PRO A 11 -32.84 -3.71 -27.52
C PRO A 11 -32.33 -3.80 -26.08
N ALA A 12 -33.30 -3.95 -25.18
CA ALA A 12 -33.19 -4.31 -23.79
C ALA A 12 -32.26 -5.52 -23.54
N LEU A 13 -31.06 -5.26 -23.00
CA LEU A 13 -30.18 -6.25 -22.38
C LEU A 13 -29.71 -5.74 -21.01
N LEU A 14 -30.69 -5.38 -20.17
CA LEU A 14 -30.52 -4.97 -18.78
C LEU A 14 -31.58 -5.68 -17.95
N LEU A 15 -31.43 -7.00 -17.74
CA LEU A 15 -32.08 -7.75 -16.65
C LEU A 15 -31.50 -9.17 -16.60
N GLY A 16 -30.39 -9.35 -15.87
CA GLY A 16 -29.72 -10.65 -15.79
C GLY A 16 -28.56 -10.69 -14.80
N LEU A 17 -28.64 -9.92 -13.71
CA LEU A 17 -27.76 -10.06 -12.56
C LEU A 17 -28.66 -10.27 -11.35
N LEU A 18 -28.66 -11.47 -10.79
CA LEU A 18 -28.93 -11.81 -9.37
C LEU A 18 -29.26 -13.30 -9.31
N LEU A 19 -28.29 -14.14 -8.95
CA LEU A 19 -28.37 -15.04 -7.79
C LEU A 19 -27.12 -15.94 -7.71
N ALA A 20 -26.75 -16.27 -6.47
CA ALA A 20 -25.81 -17.30 -6.04
C ALA A 20 -24.30 -17.00 -6.13
N SER A 21 -23.74 -16.49 -5.02
CA SER A 21 -22.41 -16.89 -4.53
C SER A 21 -22.36 -16.69 -3.02
N THR A 22 -22.94 -17.65 -2.28
CA THR A 22 -22.83 -17.74 -0.83
C THR A 22 -21.61 -18.58 -0.45
N THR A 23 -20.68 -17.94 0.26
CA THR A 23 -19.93 -18.42 1.43
C THR A 23 -19.30 -19.82 1.37
N ALA A 24 -17.97 -19.87 1.24
CA ALA A 24 -17.13 -20.86 1.91
C ALA A 24 -15.96 -20.13 2.57
N ARG A 25 -16.08 -19.98 3.88
CA ARG A 25 -15.14 -19.38 4.83
C ARG A 25 -14.08 -20.43 5.12
N ALA A 26 -12.87 -20.24 4.58
CA ALA A 26 -11.70 -21.01 4.98
C ALA A 26 -11.23 -20.50 6.34
N GLU A 27 -11.32 -21.35 7.36
CA GLU A 27 -10.68 -21.12 8.65
C GLU A 27 -9.18 -21.33 8.45
N GLY A 28 -8.43 -20.23 8.39
CA GLY A 28 -6.97 -20.24 8.44
C GLY A 28 -6.53 -20.16 9.89
N GLU A 29 -5.87 -21.21 10.37
CA GLU A 29 -5.15 -21.22 11.64
C GLU A 29 -4.13 -20.07 11.70
N PRO A 30 -4.01 -19.36 12.84
CA PRO A 30 -2.94 -18.41 13.05
C PRO A 30 -1.62 -19.18 13.20
N ASN A 31 -0.83 -19.22 12.13
CA ASN A 31 0.58 -19.61 12.22
C ASN A 31 1.31 -18.51 13.00
N GLU A 32 1.52 -18.72 14.29
CA GLU A 32 2.45 -17.95 15.10
C GLU A 32 3.86 -18.18 14.54
N MET A 33 4.23 -17.35 13.57
CA MET A 33 5.59 -17.29 13.05
C MET A 33 6.45 -16.60 14.11
N GLU A 34 6.90 -17.36 15.12
CA GLU A 34 7.97 -16.91 16.00
C GLU A 34 9.19 -16.56 15.12
N PRO A 35 9.77 -15.35 15.27
CA PRO A 35 11.03 -15.05 14.62
C PRO A 35 12.13 -15.88 15.28
N ASN A 36 12.40 -17.06 14.73
CA ASN A 36 13.56 -17.88 15.09
C ASN A 36 14.82 -17.11 14.66
N CYS A 37 15.32 -16.26 15.55
CA CYS A 37 16.61 -15.59 15.46
C CYS A 37 17.71 -16.54 15.95
N GLU A 38 17.79 -17.74 15.39
CA GLU A 38 18.96 -18.59 15.62
C GLU A 38 20.14 -18.05 14.81
N PRO A 39 21.28 -17.71 15.46
CA PRO A 39 22.49 -17.39 14.74
C PRO A 39 22.93 -18.65 14.00
N ARG A 40 22.77 -18.65 12.67
CA ARG A 40 23.31 -19.69 11.79
C ARG A 40 24.83 -19.65 11.86
N MET A 41 25.40 -20.38 12.82
CA MET A 41 26.83 -20.66 12.89
C MET A 41 27.21 -21.42 11.62
N ALA A 42 28.14 -20.87 10.85
CA ALA A 42 28.67 -21.53 9.67
C ALA A 42 29.42 -22.82 10.09
N PRO A 43 29.11 -24.00 9.52
CA PRO A 43 29.87 -25.21 9.80
C PRO A 43 31.24 -25.12 9.10
N GLY A 44 32.34 -25.15 9.86
CA GLY A 44 33.68 -25.36 9.29
C GLY A 44 34.87 -24.61 9.91
N MET A 45 34.78 -24.00 11.09
CA MET A 45 35.97 -23.46 11.77
C MET A 45 36.53 -24.47 12.77
N GLU A 46 37.58 -25.19 12.35
CA GLU A 46 38.40 -25.99 13.26
C GLU A 46 39.30 -25.07 14.11
N PRO A 47 39.50 -25.37 15.41
CA PRO A 47 40.38 -24.59 16.28
C PRO A 47 41.84 -25.01 16.07
N GLY A 48 42.55 -24.30 15.20
CA GLY A 48 43.97 -24.55 14.89
C GLY A 48 44.85 -23.32 15.06
N MET A 49 45.46 -23.19 16.23
CA MET A 49 46.72 -22.52 16.60
C MET A 49 47.20 -21.26 15.83
N GLY A 50 47.29 -20.15 16.60
CA GLY A 50 48.49 -19.30 16.64
C GLY A 50 48.65 -18.25 15.53
N PHE A 51 48.09 -17.06 15.72
CA PHE A 51 48.61 -15.84 15.10
C PHE A 51 48.58 -14.68 16.10
N HIS A 52 49.75 -14.25 16.55
CA HIS A 52 49.95 -12.94 17.16
C HIS A 52 49.98 -11.90 16.05
N GLY A 53 48.82 -11.35 15.74
CA GLY A 53 48.65 -10.21 14.85
C GLY A 53 47.31 -9.57 15.18
N GLU A 54 47.31 -8.27 15.41
CA GLU A 54 46.14 -7.50 15.84
C GLU A 54 44.89 -7.85 15.03
N PRO A 55 43.73 -8.02 15.69
CA PRO A 55 42.52 -8.39 15.00
C PRO A 55 42.10 -7.26 14.04
N PRO A 56 41.73 -7.56 12.78
CA PRO A 56 41.02 -6.59 11.98
C PRO A 56 39.71 -6.25 12.70
N HIS A 57 39.43 -4.95 12.86
CA HIS A 57 38.12 -4.43 13.24
C HIS A 57 37.08 -4.90 12.22
N MET A 58 36.57 -6.13 12.41
CA MET A 58 35.32 -6.58 11.82
C MET A 58 34.25 -5.70 12.45
N GLY A 59 33.87 -4.63 11.74
CA GLY A 59 32.71 -3.84 12.09
C GLY A 59 31.51 -4.77 12.17
N SER A 60 31.08 -5.07 13.39
CA SER A 60 29.87 -5.79 13.73
C SER A 60 28.66 -5.05 13.14
N ARG A 61 28.40 -5.23 11.84
CA ARG A 61 27.06 -5.05 11.25
C ARG A 61 26.28 -6.35 11.40
N GLY A 62 26.30 -6.89 12.62
CA GLY A 62 25.14 -7.57 13.17
C GLY A 62 24.20 -6.51 13.73
N GLU A 63 23.83 -5.52 12.93
CA GLU A 63 22.62 -4.75 13.23
C GLU A 63 21.49 -5.76 13.00
N CYS A 64 21.07 -6.43 14.07
CA CYS A 64 19.69 -6.86 14.18
C CYS A 64 18.89 -5.67 13.67
N ARG A 65 18.25 -5.80 12.50
CA ARG A 65 17.35 -4.76 11.99
C ARG A 65 16.25 -4.70 13.03
N GLY A 66 16.48 -3.89 14.06
CA GLY A 66 15.52 -3.61 15.11
C GLY A 66 14.25 -3.28 14.36
N HIS A 67 13.21 -4.02 14.71
CA HIS A 67 11.87 -3.86 14.20
C HIS A 67 11.58 -2.36 14.23
N HIS A 68 11.77 -1.66 13.10
CA HIS A 68 11.63 -0.21 13.09
C HIS A 68 10.14 0.01 13.34
N PRO A 69 9.73 0.70 14.41
CA PRO A 69 8.32 1.01 14.67
C PRO A 69 7.83 2.13 13.73
N ARG A 70 8.23 2.06 12.46
CA ARG A 70 7.75 2.97 11.41
C ARG A 70 6.29 2.68 11.07
N GLY A 71 5.81 1.45 11.29
CA GLY A 71 4.42 1.06 11.05
C GLY A 71 3.42 1.69 12.01
N ASP A 72 3.81 1.95 13.27
CA ASP A 72 2.85 2.39 14.28
C ASP A 72 2.49 3.88 14.20
N ARG A 73 3.41 4.73 13.69
CA ARG A 73 3.12 6.16 13.54
C ARG A 73 2.06 6.46 12.48
N ASP A 74 2.04 5.68 11.41
CA ASP A 74 1.08 5.86 10.33
C ASP A 74 -0.32 5.32 10.72
N ASN A 75 -0.36 4.32 11.61
CA ASN A 75 -1.59 3.75 12.15
C ASN A 75 -2.23 4.64 13.22
N ALA A 76 -1.45 5.32 14.07
CA ALA A 76 -1.97 6.29 15.03
C ALA A 76 -2.77 7.43 14.33
N PHE A 77 -2.32 7.84 13.14
CA PHE A 77 -2.96 8.91 12.36
C PHE A 77 -4.34 8.51 11.80
N LYS A 78 -4.60 7.22 11.55
CA LYS A 78 -5.91 6.72 11.07
C LYS A 78 -6.98 6.73 12.17
N GLY A 79 -6.60 6.68 13.45
CA GLY A 79 -7.52 6.64 14.59
C GLY A 79 -8.17 7.99 14.94
N GLU A 80 -7.56 9.11 14.54
CA GLU A 80 -7.99 10.46 14.94
C GLU A 80 -8.74 11.24 13.85
N LEU A 81 -8.80 10.71 12.63
CA LEU A 81 -9.53 11.31 11.51
C LEU A 81 -11.05 11.24 11.76
N LYS A 82 -11.69 12.39 11.93
CA LYS A 82 -13.14 12.49 12.16
C LYS A 82 -13.88 12.97 10.90
N GLY A 83 -15.14 12.55 10.77
CA GLY A 83 -16.09 13.08 9.80
C GLY A 83 -15.61 13.03 8.35
N GLU A 84 -15.64 14.19 7.69
CA GLU A 84 -15.44 14.35 6.25
C GLU A 84 -14.02 14.01 5.78
N LEU A 85 -12.98 14.31 6.58
CA LEU A 85 -11.60 14.01 6.20
C LEU A 85 -11.33 12.49 6.15
N LEU A 86 -11.97 11.71 7.04
CA LEU A 86 -11.89 10.26 6.99
C LEU A 86 -12.54 9.69 5.73
N ALA A 87 -13.68 10.26 5.32
CA ALA A 87 -14.36 9.86 4.09
C ALA A 87 -13.51 10.20 2.86
N GLU A 88 -12.91 11.39 2.80
CA GLU A 88 -12.00 11.80 1.72
C GLU A 88 -10.76 10.90 1.65
N PHE A 89 -10.18 10.55 2.80
CA PHE A 89 -9.08 9.60 2.91
C PHE A 89 -9.45 8.22 2.34
N LYS A 90 -10.56 7.63 2.82
CA LYS A 90 -11.01 6.30 2.37
C LYS A 90 -11.32 6.27 0.89
N ARG A 91 -11.90 7.35 0.34
CA ARG A 91 -12.17 7.47 -1.10
C ARG A 91 -10.88 7.45 -1.91
N LEU A 92 -9.86 8.17 -1.45
CA LEU A 92 -8.56 8.24 -2.13
C LEU A 92 -7.79 6.91 -2.03
N GLU A 93 -7.84 6.26 -0.87
CA GLU A 93 -7.30 4.92 -0.64
C GLU A 93 -7.98 3.88 -1.54
N SER A 94 -9.31 3.91 -1.62
CA SER A 94 -10.10 3.03 -2.50
C SER A 94 -9.73 3.22 -3.97
N ARG A 95 -9.63 4.46 -4.46
CA ARG A 95 -9.21 4.76 -5.83
C ARG A 95 -7.80 4.25 -6.13
N SER A 96 -6.85 4.50 -5.22
CA SER A 96 -5.47 4.00 -5.34
C SER A 96 -5.44 2.47 -5.43
N HIS A 97 -6.22 1.80 -4.58
CA HIS A 97 -6.29 0.34 -4.54
C HIS A 97 -6.90 -0.24 -5.82
N GLN A 98 -8.03 0.29 -6.26
CA GLN A 98 -8.69 -0.12 -7.51
C GLN A 98 -7.79 0.10 -8.72
N GLY A 99 -7.11 1.25 -8.80
CA GLY A 99 -6.15 1.54 -9.87
C GLY A 99 -5.00 0.53 -9.90
N ARG A 100 -4.45 0.17 -8.75
CA ARG A 100 -3.41 -0.86 -8.66
C ARG A 100 -3.91 -2.24 -9.08
N ILE A 101 -5.13 -2.62 -8.71
CA ILE A 101 -5.73 -3.89 -9.16
C ILE A 101 -5.85 -3.90 -10.68
N ALA A 102 -6.35 -2.81 -11.28
CA ALA A 102 -6.51 -2.71 -12.73
C ALA A 102 -5.17 -2.85 -13.47
N LEU A 103 -4.11 -2.18 -12.98
CA LEU A 103 -2.77 -2.30 -13.53
C LEU A 103 -2.20 -3.72 -13.44
N LEU A 104 -2.44 -4.41 -12.32
CA LEU A 104 -2.01 -5.80 -12.14
C LEU A 104 -2.76 -6.74 -13.07
N GLN A 105 -4.08 -6.56 -13.23
CA GLN A 105 -4.89 -7.35 -14.16
C GLN A 105 -4.48 -7.13 -15.63
N GLU A 106 -4.17 -5.90 -16.00
CA GLU A 106 -3.65 -5.57 -17.32
C GLU A 106 -2.28 -6.21 -17.56
N ALA A 107 -1.37 -6.13 -16.58
CA ALA A 107 -0.06 -6.75 -16.65
C ALA A 107 -0.15 -8.28 -16.78
N ASP A 108 -1.04 -8.91 -16.00
CA ASP A 108 -1.24 -10.35 -16.03
C ASP A 108 -1.77 -10.81 -17.40
N THR A 109 -2.73 -10.06 -17.96
CA THR A 109 -3.23 -10.30 -19.33
C THR A 109 -2.12 -10.14 -20.38
N CYS A 110 -1.29 -9.11 -20.26
CA CYS A 110 -0.16 -8.88 -21.17
C CYS A 110 0.85 -10.04 -21.12
N ILE A 111 1.18 -10.50 -19.92
CA ILE A 111 2.14 -11.62 -19.72
C ILE A 111 1.58 -12.92 -20.27
N GLN A 112 0.28 -13.20 -20.09
CA GLN A 112 -0.36 -14.40 -20.66
C GLN A 112 -0.29 -14.46 -22.19
N GLN A 113 -0.25 -13.31 -22.86
CA GLN A 113 -0.15 -13.20 -24.32
C GLN A 113 1.30 -13.14 -24.82
N ALA A 114 2.27 -12.94 -23.93
CA ALA A 114 3.67 -12.82 -24.27
C ALA A 114 4.24 -14.18 -24.74
N GLN A 115 4.87 -14.20 -25.91
CA GLN A 115 5.47 -15.42 -26.46
C GLN A 115 6.98 -15.49 -26.19
N LYS A 116 7.60 -14.34 -25.89
CA LYS A 116 9.05 -14.23 -25.68
C LYS A 116 9.38 -13.48 -24.40
N ARG A 117 10.61 -13.65 -23.91
CA ARG A 117 11.08 -12.99 -22.69
C ARG A 117 11.12 -11.47 -22.84
N GLU A 118 11.41 -10.98 -24.04
CA GLU A 118 11.42 -9.54 -24.35
C GLU A 118 10.02 -8.92 -24.19
N ASP A 119 8.97 -9.67 -24.58
CA ASP A 119 7.58 -9.24 -24.46
C ASP A 119 7.16 -9.14 -22.98
N VAL A 120 7.56 -10.12 -22.16
CA VAL A 120 7.34 -10.09 -20.69
C VAL A 120 7.99 -8.85 -20.07
N ARG A 121 9.24 -8.55 -20.43
CA ARG A 121 9.92 -7.34 -19.94
C ARG A 121 9.21 -6.05 -20.36
N SER A 122 8.63 -6.03 -21.57
CA SER A 122 7.81 -4.90 -22.02
C SER A 122 6.54 -4.76 -21.17
N CYS A 123 5.86 -5.86 -20.85
CA CYS A 123 4.70 -5.86 -19.96
C CYS A 123 5.05 -5.31 -18.56
N GLU A 124 6.14 -5.77 -17.94
CA GLU A 124 6.60 -5.24 -16.64
C GLU A 124 6.98 -3.74 -16.71
N GLN A 125 7.54 -3.28 -17.83
CA GLN A 125 7.84 -1.85 -18.01
C GLN A 125 6.54 -1.03 -18.10
N LYS A 126 5.53 -1.53 -18.81
CA LYS A 126 4.21 -0.90 -18.88
C LYS A 126 3.54 -0.85 -17.52
N GLU A 127 3.55 -1.95 -16.76
CA GLU A 127 3.04 -2.01 -15.38
C GLU A 127 3.72 -0.95 -14.50
N ARG A 128 5.07 -0.91 -14.49
CA ARG A 128 5.85 0.09 -13.73
C ARG A 128 5.51 1.52 -14.14
N ALA A 129 5.37 1.78 -15.44
CA ALA A 129 4.99 3.09 -15.95
C ALA A 129 3.57 3.47 -15.50
N GLY A 130 2.62 2.54 -15.54
CA GLY A 130 1.26 2.73 -15.05
C GLY A 130 1.20 3.02 -13.55
N HIS A 131 1.99 2.31 -12.74
CA HIS A 131 2.13 2.59 -11.31
C HIS A 131 2.65 4.01 -11.04
N LYS A 132 3.66 4.43 -11.80
CA LYS A 132 4.20 5.79 -11.69
C LYS A 132 3.16 6.83 -12.08
N ALA A 133 2.43 6.61 -13.18
CA ALA A 133 1.37 7.51 -13.63
C ALA A 133 0.25 7.64 -12.59
N LEU A 134 -0.25 6.52 -12.05
CA LEU A 134 -1.25 6.50 -10.99
C LEU A 134 -0.75 7.23 -9.73
N HIS A 135 0.52 7.06 -9.38
CA HIS A 135 1.12 7.79 -8.26
C HIS A 135 1.08 9.31 -8.49
N GLU A 136 1.58 9.77 -9.64
CA GLU A 136 1.62 11.22 -9.96
C GLU A 136 0.22 11.83 -10.04
N GLU A 137 -0.78 11.07 -10.51
CA GLU A 137 -2.18 11.51 -10.55
C GLU A 137 -2.78 11.69 -9.14
N LEU A 138 -2.52 10.76 -8.22
CA LEU A 138 -3.10 10.77 -6.88
C LEU A 138 -2.30 11.58 -5.85
N LYS A 139 -1.01 11.81 -6.12
CA LYS A 139 -0.11 12.60 -5.26
C LYS A 139 -0.67 13.98 -4.88
N PRO A 140 -1.13 14.85 -5.81
CA PRO A 140 -1.64 16.16 -5.42
C PRO A 140 -2.86 16.08 -4.51
N GLN A 141 -3.74 15.09 -4.72
CA GLN A 141 -4.92 14.86 -3.87
C GLN A 141 -4.48 14.41 -2.46
N ARG A 142 -3.48 13.52 -2.38
CA ARG A 142 -2.91 13.07 -1.10
C ARG A 142 -2.25 14.22 -0.34
N ASP A 143 -1.50 15.06 -1.03
CA ASP A 143 -0.78 16.19 -0.43
C ASP A 143 -1.76 17.28 0.04
N ALA A 144 -2.82 17.54 -0.73
CA ALA A 144 -3.90 18.43 -0.32
C ALA A 144 -4.62 17.91 0.93
N LEU A 145 -4.99 16.63 0.94
CA LEU A 145 -5.63 16.00 2.10
C LEU A 145 -4.71 16.03 3.33
N ARG A 146 -3.42 15.75 3.17
CA ARG A 146 -2.45 15.81 4.27
C ARG A 146 -2.34 17.21 4.86
N THR A 147 -2.41 18.24 4.02
CA THR A 147 -2.41 19.64 4.46
C THR A 147 -3.67 19.95 5.27
N LYS A 148 -4.85 19.53 4.81
CA LYS A 148 -6.11 19.69 5.55
C LYS A 148 -6.05 19.04 6.94
N ILE A 149 -5.57 17.80 7.01
CA ILE A 149 -5.49 17.07 8.29
C ILE A 149 -4.53 17.77 9.26
N ARG A 150 -3.39 18.25 8.78
CA ARG A 150 -2.46 19.04 9.62
C ARG A 150 -3.10 20.32 10.14
N ALA A 151 -3.85 21.03 9.30
CA ALA A 151 -4.53 22.26 9.70
C ALA A 151 -5.59 21.99 10.78
N GLU A 152 -6.38 20.93 10.62
CA GLU A 152 -7.37 20.53 11.63
C GLU A 152 -6.70 20.16 12.96
N ALA A 153 -5.62 19.36 12.92
CA ALA A 153 -4.86 18.98 14.11
C ALA A 153 -4.27 20.20 14.84
N GLN A 154 -3.74 21.18 14.11
CA GLN A 154 -3.24 22.43 14.69
C GLN A 154 -4.35 23.26 15.33
N SER A 155 -5.53 23.34 14.70
CA SER A 155 -6.68 24.06 15.25
C SER A 155 -7.21 23.42 16.53
N ALA A 156 -7.27 22.09 16.59
CA ALA A 156 -7.67 21.35 17.77
C ALA A 156 -6.68 21.56 18.94
N ALA A 157 -5.38 21.54 18.66
CA ALA A 157 -4.36 21.83 19.66
C ALA A 157 -4.47 23.26 20.20
N ALA A 158 -4.66 24.26 19.34
CA ALA A 158 -4.82 25.65 19.77
C ALA A 158 -6.07 25.87 20.65
N GLN A 159 -7.19 25.22 20.32
CA GLN A 159 -8.41 25.26 21.12
C GLN A 159 -8.24 24.58 22.48
N GLY A 160 -7.52 23.46 22.54
CA GLY A 160 -7.20 22.78 23.80
C GLY A 160 -6.36 23.66 24.74
N VAL A 161 -5.38 24.38 24.21
CA VAL A 161 -4.56 25.33 24.99
C VAL A 161 -5.38 26.53 25.47
N ALA A 162 -6.27 27.08 24.61
CA ALA A 162 -7.15 28.18 25.00
C ALA A 162 -8.10 27.77 26.15
N ALA A 163 -8.75 26.61 26.04
CA ALA A 163 -9.65 26.08 27.06
C ALA A 163 -8.95 25.80 28.40
N ALA A 164 -7.70 25.31 28.36
CA ALA A 164 -6.89 25.11 29.55
C ALA A 164 -6.56 26.43 30.27
N ASN A 165 -6.29 27.51 29.51
CA ASN A 165 -5.99 28.83 30.09
C ASN A 165 -7.23 29.54 30.66
N THR A 166 -8.43 29.31 30.12
CA THR A 166 -9.68 29.89 30.64
C THR A 166 -10.16 29.24 31.94
N THR A 167 -9.81 27.97 32.18
CA THR A 167 -10.20 27.23 33.39
C THR A 167 -9.34 27.58 34.61
N ALA A 168 -8.23 28.29 34.40
CA ALA A 168 -7.28 28.68 35.45
C ALA A 168 -7.49 30.12 35.99
N GLN A 169 -8.52 30.84 35.52
CA GLN A 169 -8.93 32.17 36.01
C GLN A 169 -10.19 32.05 36.87
#